data_AF-A0A8H2NW02-F1
#
_entry.id   AF-A0A8H2NW02-F1
#
_cell.length_a   1.000
_cell.length_b   1.000
_cell.length_c   1.000
_cell.angle_alpha   90.00
_cell.angle_beta   90.00
_cell.angle_gamma   90.00
#
_symmetry.space_group_name_H-M   'P 1'
#
loop_
_entity.id
_entity.type
_entity.pdbx_description
1 polymer ?
#
loop_
_entity_poly.entity_id
_entity_poly.type
_entity_poly.pdbx_seq_one_letter_code
_entity_poly.pdbx_strand_id
1 'polypeptide(L)'
;MTYSISVCINENSSSAFLNFERISEEFRIVRYCRFQCIGWVLSAVAQVEVEVQNGATWVNPEESVKALMRFPKIPENLARKLIASDSQSEQFSLVWDFLSDAEKNEAITVNFDYFHNFWPGFQLYATAISLQIANTQQLEKLKKGCERLNDEIQSSLTIRAPILSMPNENLTPIAPIKYIENKRYHSDSTGREVVYELPPRALCEDLGDIPFD
;
A
#
# COMPACT_ATOMS: atom_id res chain seq x y z
N MET A 1 -21.59 -0.45 25.33
CA MET A 1 -20.18 -0.13 25.64
C MET A 1 -19.37 -1.41 25.55
N THR A 2 -18.10 -1.26 25.21
CA THR A 2 -17.25 -2.35 24.72
C THR A 2 -16.00 -2.50 25.59
N TYR A 3 -15.41 -1.36 25.91
CA TYR A 3 -14.44 -1.18 26.98
C TYR A 3 -14.90 0.00 27.84
N SER A 4 -14.39 0.06 29.07
CA SER A 4 -14.58 1.20 29.96
C SER A 4 -13.23 1.65 30.52
N ILE A 5 -13.02 2.96 30.50
CA ILE A 5 -11.94 3.62 31.23
C ILE A 5 -12.60 4.27 32.44
N SER A 6 -12.12 3.93 33.62
CA SER A 6 -12.60 4.53 34.88
C SER A 6 -11.44 5.21 35.57
N VAL A 7 -11.61 6.49 35.89
CA VAL A 7 -10.64 7.27 36.67
C VAL A 7 -11.26 7.55 38.03
N CYS A 8 -10.63 7.06 39.08
CA CYS A 8 -11.03 7.27 40.47
C CYS A 8 -10.09 8.29 41.10
N ILE A 9 -10.62 9.45 41.47
CA ILE A 9 -9.88 10.52 42.14
C ILE A 9 -10.30 10.53 43.61
N ASN A 10 -9.32 10.43 44.50
CA ASN A 10 -9.50 10.69 45.93
C ASN A 10 -8.60 11.86 46.35
N GLU A 11 -8.70 12.30 47.60
CA GLU A 11 -8.01 13.50 48.11
C GLU A 11 -6.49 13.49 47.87
N ASN A 12 -5.87 12.31 47.81
CA ASN A 12 -4.41 12.17 47.79
C ASN A 12 -3.87 11.43 46.55
N SER A 13 -4.73 10.91 45.68
CA SER A 13 -4.32 10.07 44.55
C SER A 13 -5.39 9.98 43.46
N SER A 14 -4.93 9.72 42.24
CA SER A 14 -5.77 9.35 41.10
C SER A 14 -5.40 7.94 40.65
N SER A 15 -6.38 7.15 40.24
CA SER A 15 -6.20 5.78 39.78
C SER A 15 -6.99 5.56 38.49
N ALA A 16 -6.37 4.92 37.50
CA ALA A 16 -6.98 4.62 36.21
C ALA A 16 -7.12 3.11 36.01
N PHE A 17 -8.28 2.71 35.49
CA PHE A 17 -8.65 1.32 35.20
C PHE A 17 -9.09 1.21 33.75
N LEU A 18 -8.63 0.15 33.07
CA LEU A 18 -9.07 -0.21 31.72
C LEU A 18 -9.71 -1.60 31.75
N ASN A 19 -10.98 -1.71 31.37
CA ASN A 19 -11.67 -2.99 31.32
C ASN A 19 -12.24 -3.25 29.92
N PHE A 20 -12.02 -4.45 29.39
CA PHE A 20 -12.62 -4.89 28.13
C PHE A 20 -13.60 -6.03 28.36
N GLU A 21 -14.88 -5.78 28.13
CA GLU A 21 -15.93 -6.78 28.32
C GLU A 21 -16.11 -7.64 27.06
N ARG A 22 -16.16 -6.99 25.90
CA ARG A 22 -16.50 -7.59 24.60
C ARG A 22 -15.84 -6.85 23.43
N ILE A 23 -16.00 -7.36 22.21
CA ILE A 23 -15.61 -6.67 20.97
C ILE A 23 -16.64 -5.58 20.64
N SER A 24 -16.18 -4.51 19.96
CA SER A 24 -17.04 -3.34 19.71
C SER A 24 -18.25 -3.65 18.85
N GLU A 25 -19.42 -3.28 19.37
CA GLU A 25 -20.67 -3.28 18.61
C GLU A 25 -20.79 -2.04 17.72
N GLU A 26 -20.21 -0.92 18.16
CA GLU A 26 -20.20 0.35 17.43
C GLU A 26 -19.26 0.31 16.24
N PHE A 27 -18.01 -0.13 16.47
CA PHE A 27 -17.00 -0.21 15.42
C PHE A 27 -17.04 -1.57 14.73
N ARG A 28 -17.95 -1.71 13.75
CA ARG A 28 -18.12 -2.97 12.99
C ARG A 28 -16.81 -3.50 12.41
N ILE A 29 -15.89 -2.61 12.02
CA ILE A 29 -14.59 -2.96 11.45
C ILE A 29 -13.70 -3.80 12.36
N VAL A 30 -13.80 -3.60 13.66
CA VAL A 30 -13.04 -4.34 14.70
C VAL A 30 -13.42 -5.82 14.69
N ARG A 31 -14.60 -6.19 14.15
CA ARG A 31 -15.08 -7.58 14.14
C ARG A 31 -14.57 -8.44 12.99
N TYR A 32 -14.21 -7.83 11.86
CA TYR A 32 -13.76 -8.57 10.68
C TYR A 32 -12.30 -8.29 10.35
N CYS A 33 -11.83 -7.03 10.50
CA CYS A 33 -10.46 -6.69 10.22
C CYS A 33 -9.59 -6.81 11.48
N ARG A 34 -8.78 -7.88 11.57
CA ARG A 34 -7.88 -8.12 12.72
C ARG A 34 -6.90 -6.97 12.96
N PHE A 35 -6.41 -6.36 11.88
CA PHE A 35 -5.54 -5.18 11.93
C PHE A 35 -6.17 -4.01 12.70
N GLN A 36 -7.42 -3.69 12.38
CA GLN A 36 -8.16 -2.61 13.02
C GLN A 36 -8.62 -2.99 14.43
N CYS A 37 -8.83 -4.28 14.70
CA CYS A 37 -9.08 -4.78 16.04
C CYS A 37 -7.90 -4.52 16.99
N ILE A 38 -6.67 -4.77 16.54
CA ILE A 38 -5.46 -4.48 17.32
C ILE A 38 -5.34 -2.96 17.56
N GLY A 39 -5.50 -2.15 16.50
CA GLY A 39 -5.45 -0.69 16.63
C GLY A 39 -6.49 -0.14 17.61
N TRP A 40 -7.70 -0.71 17.62
CA TRP A 40 -8.74 -0.34 18.58
C TRP A 40 -8.36 -0.61 20.04
N VAL A 41 -7.77 -1.77 20.34
CA VAL A 41 -7.28 -2.08 21.70
C VAL A 41 -6.17 -1.11 22.10
N LEU A 42 -5.21 -0.85 21.21
CA LEU A 42 -4.10 0.08 21.47
C LEU A 42 -4.57 1.52 21.65
N SER A 43 -5.61 1.95 20.92
CA SER A 43 -6.21 3.27 21.10
C SER A 43 -6.83 3.45 22.49
N ALA A 44 -7.45 2.41 23.05
CA ALA A 44 -7.98 2.46 24.41
C ALA A 44 -6.86 2.45 25.46
N VAL A 45 -5.77 1.74 25.21
CA VAL A 45 -4.55 1.78 26.05
C VAL A 45 -3.95 3.18 26.07
N ALA A 46 -3.76 3.81 24.91
CA ALA A 46 -3.21 5.15 24.80
C ALA A 46 -4.05 6.19 25.57
N GLN A 47 -5.37 6.04 25.60
CA GLN A 47 -6.25 6.92 26.40
C GLN A 47 -5.98 6.78 27.91
N VAL A 48 -5.70 5.58 28.42
CA VAL A 48 -5.34 5.38 29.83
C VAL A 48 -3.93 5.89 30.12
N GLU A 49 -3.00 5.72 29.19
CA GLU A 49 -1.64 6.23 29.33
C GLU A 49 -1.60 7.76 29.48
N VAL A 50 -2.50 8.48 28.80
CA VAL A 50 -2.66 9.94 29.00
C VAL A 50 -3.04 10.26 30.44
N GLU A 51 -3.98 9.53 31.04
CA GLU A 51 -4.36 9.72 32.45
C GLU A 51 -3.21 9.39 33.40
N VAL A 52 -2.41 8.38 33.08
CA VAL A 52 -1.21 8.00 33.84
C VAL A 52 -0.14 9.08 33.77
N GLN A 53 0.08 9.66 32.59
CA GLN A 53 0.98 10.80 32.39
C GLN A 53 0.49 12.04 33.17
N ASN A 54 -0.83 12.19 33.34
CA ASN A 54 -1.44 13.23 34.17
C ASN A 54 -1.37 12.94 35.68
N GLY A 55 -0.71 11.85 36.10
CA GLY A 55 -0.46 11.52 37.51
C GLY A 55 -1.38 10.44 38.08
N ALA A 56 -2.24 9.81 37.28
CA ALA A 56 -2.99 8.65 37.73
C ALA A 56 -2.09 7.40 37.84
N THR A 57 -2.36 6.54 38.82
CA THR A 57 -1.73 5.21 38.90
C THR A 57 -2.52 4.22 38.06
N TRP A 58 -1.87 3.51 37.14
CA TRP A 58 -2.53 2.45 36.37
C TRP A 58 -2.67 1.18 37.23
N VAL A 59 -3.91 0.81 37.57
CA VAL A 59 -4.15 -0.28 38.52
C VAL A 59 -4.10 -1.68 37.87
N ASN A 60 -4.50 -1.80 36.60
CA ASN A 60 -4.64 -3.10 35.93
C ASN A 60 -3.99 -3.15 34.53
N PRO A 61 -2.70 -2.81 34.38
CA PRO A 61 -2.04 -2.75 33.06
C PRO A 61 -2.06 -4.08 32.30
N GLU A 62 -2.06 -5.21 33.00
CA GLU A 62 -2.08 -6.55 32.38
C GLU A 62 -3.39 -6.84 31.60
N GLU A 63 -4.48 -6.11 31.85
CA GLU A 63 -5.71 -6.24 31.06
C GLU A 63 -5.51 -5.84 29.59
N SER A 64 -4.56 -4.95 29.30
CA SER A 64 -4.20 -4.57 27.93
C SER A 64 -3.64 -5.75 27.14
N VAL A 65 -2.72 -6.51 27.74
CA VAL A 65 -2.12 -7.72 27.16
C VAL A 65 -3.20 -8.79 26.96
N LYS A 66 -4.04 -9.02 27.98
CA LYS A 66 -5.14 -9.99 27.87
C LYS A 66 -6.14 -9.62 26.77
N ALA A 67 -6.46 -8.33 26.60
CA ALA A 67 -7.36 -7.86 25.55
C ALA A 67 -6.79 -8.14 24.15
N LEU A 68 -5.50 -7.86 23.94
CA LEU A 68 -4.80 -8.18 22.70
C LEU A 68 -4.78 -9.69 22.42
N MET A 69 -4.56 -10.52 23.45
CA MET A 69 -4.63 -11.98 23.29
C MET A 69 -6.05 -12.49 23.04
N ARG A 70 -7.07 -11.84 23.60
CA ARG A 70 -8.46 -12.31 23.56
C ARG A 70 -9.17 -11.95 22.25
N PHE A 71 -9.07 -10.70 21.81
CA PHE A 71 -9.92 -10.20 20.72
C PHE A 71 -9.29 -10.41 19.33
N PRO A 72 -8.12 -9.81 19.01
CA PRO A 72 -7.45 -10.11 17.75
C PRO A 72 -6.67 -11.44 17.80
N LYS A 73 -6.68 -12.17 18.92
CA LYS A 73 -6.04 -13.49 19.06
C LYS A 73 -4.54 -13.46 18.74
N ILE A 74 -3.83 -12.41 19.15
CA ILE A 74 -2.39 -12.34 18.94
C ILE A 74 -1.63 -13.10 20.04
N PRO A 75 -0.44 -13.65 19.74
CA PRO A 75 0.42 -14.28 20.73
C PRO A 75 0.82 -13.34 21.87
N GLU A 76 0.97 -13.88 23.08
CA GLU A 76 1.33 -13.11 24.28
C GLU A 76 2.65 -12.34 24.10
N ASN A 77 3.66 -12.96 23.51
CA ASN A 77 4.95 -12.32 23.27
C ASN A 77 4.82 -11.08 22.38
N LEU A 78 3.95 -11.11 21.37
CA LEU A 78 3.67 -9.96 20.52
C LEU A 78 2.83 -8.93 21.28
N ALA A 79 1.81 -9.35 22.03
CA ALA A 79 1.00 -8.44 22.85
C ALA A 79 1.85 -7.64 23.84
N ARG A 80 2.77 -8.30 24.56
CA ARG A 80 3.70 -7.62 25.48
C ARG A 80 4.62 -6.66 24.76
N LYS A 81 5.15 -7.03 23.58
CA LYS A 81 5.97 -6.13 22.76
C LYS A 81 5.20 -4.89 22.31
N LEU A 82 3.94 -5.04 21.91
CA LEU A 82 3.10 -3.91 21.47
C LEU A 82 2.84 -2.92 22.60
N ILE A 83 2.53 -3.41 23.81
CA ILE A 83 2.32 -2.55 24.99
C ILE A 83 3.61 -1.88 25.43
N ALA A 84 4.76 -2.54 25.27
CA ALA A 84 6.07 -1.98 25.62
C ALA A 84 6.66 -1.07 24.53
N SER A 85 6.01 -0.91 23.37
CA SER A 85 6.54 -0.10 22.27
C SER A 85 6.36 1.39 22.57
N ASP A 86 7.41 2.17 22.40
CA ASP A 86 7.43 3.61 22.73
C ASP A 86 6.74 4.48 21.67
N SER A 87 6.47 3.92 20.49
CA SER A 87 5.88 4.68 19.37
C SER A 87 4.81 3.91 18.61
N GLN A 88 3.83 4.66 18.12
CA GLN A 88 2.78 4.11 17.26
C GLN A 88 3.32 3.54 15.93
N SER A 89 4.44 4.08 15.44
CA SER A 89 5.11 3.58 14.23
C SER A 89 5.71 2.19 14.45
N GLU A 90 6.33 1.96 15.61
CA GLU A 90 6.84 0.65 15.99
C GLU A 90 5.70 -0.35 16.17
N GLN A 91 4.63 0.05 16.87
CA GLN A 91 3.41 -0.75 17.01
C GLN A 91 2.84 -1.14 15.64
N PHE A 92 2.76 -0.18 14.71
CA PHE A 92 2.29 -0.44 13.35
C PHE A 92 3.18 -1.49 12.67
N SER A 93 4.50 -1.32 12.73
CA SER A 93 5.45 -2.23 12.06
C SER A 93 5.35 -3.64 12.62
N LEU A 94 5.32 -3.79 13.94
CA LEU A 94 5.14 -5.08 14.63
C LEU A 94 3.84 -5.78 14.24
N VAL A 95 2.73 -5.03 14.18
CA VAL A 95 1.45 -5.59 13.77
C VAL A 95 1.49 -5.96 12.29
N TRP A 96 1.96 -5.05 11.44
CA TRP A 96 1.97 -5.25 9.99
C TRP A 96 2.80 -6.48 9.62
N ASP A 97 3.99 -6.65 10.20
CA ASP A 97 4.84 -7.82 9.93
C ASP A 97 4.24 -9.13 10.43
N PHE A 98 3.42 -9.08 11.49
CA PHE A 98 2.73 -10.25 12.03
C PHE A 98 1.54 -10.70 11.18
N LEU A 99 0.89 -9.79 10.45
CA LEU A 99 -0.27 -10.14 9.62
C LEU A 99 0.13 -10.95 8.40
N SER A 100 -0.72 -11.92 8.05
CA SER A 100 -0.62 -12.64 6.79
C SER A 100 -0.93 -11.72 5.60
N ASP A 101 -0.47 -12.09 4.40
CA ASP A 101 -0.77 -11.33 3.19
C ASP A 101 -2.28 -11.21 2.92
N ALA A 102 -3.05 -12.23 3.27
CA ALA A 102 -4.51 -12.19 3.18
C ALA A 102 -5.12 -11.10 4.09
N GLU A 103 -4.64 -11.00 5.33
CA GLU A 103 -5.11 -9.99 6.29
C GLU A 103 -4.63 -8.58 5.92
N LYS A 104 -3.42 -8.44 5.37
CA LYS A 104 -2.91 -7.18 4.81
C LYS A 104 -3.78 -6.71 3.65
N ASN A 105 -4.08 -7.61 2.72
CA ASN A 105 -4.98 -7.32 1.59
C ASN A 105 -6.38 -6.93 2.09
N GLU A 106 -6.93 -7.65 3.07
CA GLU A 106 -8.21 -7.27 3.68
C GLU A 106 -8.14 -5.84 4.24
N ALA A 107 -7.11 -5.52 5.03
CA ALA A 107 -6.93 -4.18 5.61
C ALA A 107 -6.82 -3.08 4.55
N ILE A 108 -6.09 -3.33 3.44
CA ILE A 108 -5.91 -2.36 2.35
C ILE A 108 -7.22 -2.09 1.60
N THR A 109 -8.07 -3.11 1.45
CA THR A 109 -9.33 -3.02 0.69
C THR A 109 -10.51 -2.45 1.50
N VAL A 110 -10.30 -2.14 2.78
CA VAL A 110 -11.32 -1.48 3.61
C VAL A 110 -11.65 -0.10 3.07
N ASN A 111 -12.95 0.19 2.97
CA ASN A 111 -13.43 1.53 2.72
C ASN A 111 -13.43 2.40 4.01
N PHE A 112 -12.38 3.18 4.21
CA PHE A 112 -12.22 4.08 5.35
C PHE A 112 -13.06 5.37 5.26
N ASP A 113 -13.78 5.61 4.16
CA ASP A 113 -14.80 6.67 4.12
C ASP A 113 -16.04 6.27 4.93
N TYR A 114 -16.25 4.96 5.11
CA TYR A 114 -17.38 4.40 5.86
C TYR A 114 -16.96 3.81 7.22
N PHE A 115 -15.75 3.28 7.32
CA PHE A 115 -15.25 2.65 8.53
C PHE A 115 -14.21 3.48 9.26
N HIS A 116 -14.24 3.44 10.59
CA HIS A 116 -13.24 4.09 11.42
C HIS A 116 -11.85 3.49 11.19
N ASN A 117 -10.84 4.37 11.15
CA ASN A 117 -9.44 3.98 11.02
C ASN A 117 -8.71 4.21 12.34
N PHE A 118 -8.29 3.13 12.99
CA PHE A 118 -7.51 3.18 14.25
C PHE A 118 -6.01 3.37 14.03
N TRP A 119 -5.55 3.44 12.78
CA TRP A 119 -4.15 3.62 12.40
C TRP A 119 -3.99 4.93 11.62
N PRO A 120 -3.58 6.03 12.27
CA PRO A 120 -3.39 7.32 11.62
C PRO A 120 -2.52 7.21 10.36
N GLY A 121 -2.95 7.83 9.28
CA GLY A 121 -2.25 7.80 7.98
C GLY A 121 -2.41 6.52 7.17
N PHE A 122 -2.94 5.42 7.72
CA PHE A 122 -3.09 4.16 6.98
C PHE A 122 -4.03 4.27 5.78
N GLN A 123 -5.08 5.11 5.84
CA GLN A 123 -5.98 5.34 4.71
C GLN A 123 -5.24 5.85 3.46
N LEU A 124 -4.24 6.73 3.62
CA LEU A 124 -3.46 7.22 2.48
C LEU A 124 -2.65 6.10 1.83
N TYR A 125 -2.01 5.27 2.66
CA TYR A 125 -1.28 4.09 2.21
C TYR A 125 -2.20 3.08 1.50
N ALA A 126 -3.34 2.76 2.10
CA ALA A 126 -4.33 1.84 1.54
C ALA A 126 -4.89 2.32 0.19
N THR A 127 -5.20 3.62 0.07
CA THR A 127 -5.66 4.23 -1.18
C THR A 127 -4.58 4.19 -2.27
N ALA A 128 -3.34 4.52 -1.93
CA ALA A 128 -2.23 4.50 -2.88
C ALA A 128 -2.00 3.09 -3.45
N ILE A 129 -1.99 2.07 -2.58
CA ILE A 129 -1.86 0.68 -3.02
C ILE A 129 -3.08 0.23 -3.83
N SER A 130 -4.29 0.54 -3.40
CA SER A 130 -5.51 0.19 -4.12
C SER A 130 -5.53 0.79 -5.53
N LEU A 131 -5.09 2.05 -5.68
CA LEU A 131 -4.94 2.71 -6.97
C LEU A 131 -3.88 2.01 -7.83
N GLN A 132 -2.74 1.65 -7.25
CA GLN A 132 -1.68 0.92 -7.95
C GLN A 132 -2.18 -0.43 -8.47
N ILE A 133 -2.88 -1.20 -7.62
CA ILE A 133 -3.48 -2.49 -7.99
C ILE A 133 -4.48 -2.31 -9.14
N ALA A 134 -5.36 -1.30 -9.06
CA ALA A 134 -6.34 -1.01 -10.11
C ALA A 134 -5.65 -0.67 -11.44
N ASN A 135 -4.60 0.17 -11.41
CA ASN A 135 -3.84 0.54 -12.59
C ASN A 135 -3.11 -0.65 -13.21
N THR A 136 -2.48 -1.51 -12.41
CA THR A 136 -1.81 -2.73 -12.89
C THR A 136 -2.81 -3.70 -13.53
N GLN A 137 -3.99 -3.87 -12.93
CA GLN A 137 -5.05 -4.71 -13.52
C GLN A 137 -5.58 -4.17 -14.85
N GLN A 138 -5.71 -2.85 -14.99
CA GLN A 138 -6.09 -2.23 -16.26
C GLN A 138 -5.02 -2.43 -17.33
N LEU A 139 -3.75 -2.27 -16.98
CA LEU A 139 -2.63 -2.48 -17.90
C LEU A 139 -2.60 -3.92 -18.42
N GLU A 140 -2.79 -4.91 -17.55
CA GLU A 140 -2.88 -6.33 -17.92
C GLU A 140 -4.06 -6.62 -18.86
N LYS A 141 -5.22 -6.00 -18.62
CA LYS A 141 -6.38 -6.12 -19.52
C LYS A 141 -6.10 -5.54 -20.89
N LEU A 142 -5.45 -4.37 -20.95
CA LEU A 142 -5.06 -3.73 -22.21
C LEU A 142 -4.04 -4.58 -22.97
N LYS A 143 -3.02 -5.10 -22.27
CA LYS A 143 -2.01 -5.99 -22.87
C LYS A 143 -2.64 -7.23 -23.51
N LYS A 144 -3.54 -7.92 -22.79
CA LYS A 144 -4.31 -9.05 -23.33
C LYS A 144 -5.25 -8.65 -24.48
N GLY A 145 -5.70 -7.41 -24.51
CA GLY A 145 -6.46 -6.86 -25.64
C GLY A 145 -5.59 -6.70 -26.89
N CYS A 146 -4.41 -6.10 -26.74
CA CYS A 146 -3.45 -5.92 -27.83
C CYS A 146 -2.93 -7.25 -28.38
N GLU A 147 -2.65 -8.23 -27.52
CA GLU A 147 -2.23 -9.58 -27.93
C GLU A 147 -3.32 -10.25 -28.80
N ARG A 148 -4.59 -10.20 -28.38
CA ARG A 148 -5.71 -10.74 -29.16
C ARG A 148 -5.88 -10.05 -30.52
N LEU A 149 -5.79 -8.72 -30.56
CA LEU A 149 -5.88 -7.97 -31.81
C LEU A 149 -4.71 -8.29 -32.75
N ASN A 150 -3.50 -8.47 -32.22
CA ASN A 150 -2.34 -8.87 -33.00
C ASN A 150 -2.52 -10.28 -33.59
N ASP A 151 -3.05 -11.23 -32.81
CA ASP A 151 -3.36 -12.58 -33.31
C ASP A 151 -4.46 -12.56 -34.38
N GLU A 152 -5.49 -11.72 -34.24
CA GLU A 152 -6.55 -11.53 -35.25
C GLU A 152 -6.00 -10.94 -36.56
N ILE A 153 -5.10 -9.95 -36.48
CA ILE A 153 -4.44 -9.35 -37.64
C ILE A 153 -3.57 -10.40 -38.35
N GLN A 154 -2.76 -11.16 -37.61
CA GLN A 154 -1.92 -12.21 -38.18
C GLN A 154 -2.75 -13.33 -38.85
N SER A 155 -3.85 -13.75 -38.21
CA SER A 155 -4.78 -14.73 -38.79
C SER A 155 -5.44 -14.22 -40.08
N SER A 156 -5.87 -12.95 -40.09
CA SER A 156 -6.48 -12.31 -41.26
C SER A 156 -5.50 -12.12 -42.43
N LEU A 157 -4.22 -11.88 -42.15
CA LEU A 157 -3.17 -11.80 -43.17
C LEU A 157 -2.81 -13.18 -43.74
N THR A 158 -2.88 -14.23 -42.93
CA THR A 158 -2.59 -15.61 -43.36
C THR A 158 -3.64 -16.16 -44.33
N ILE A 159 -4.91 -15.74 -44.22
CA ILE A 159 -6.00 -16.14 -45.14
C ILE A 159 -5.94 -15.37 -46.47
N ARG A 160 -5.21 -14.25 -46.53
CA ARG A 160 -5.14 -13.34 -47.69
C ARG A 160 -3.84 -13.42 -48.50
N ALA A 161 -3.04 -14.46 -48.36
CA ALA A 161 -1.94 -14.72 -49.29
C ALA A 161 -2.46 -15.51 -50.51
N PRO A 162 -2.82 -14.87 -51.64
CA PRO A 162 -2.89 -15.61 -52.89
C PRO A 162 -1.47 -16.05 -53.24
N ILE A 163 -1.34 -17.30 -53.67
CA ILE A 163 -0.14 -17.82 -54.31
C ILE A 163 0.08 -17.03 -55.60
N LEU A 164 0.76 -15.90 -55.51
CA LEU A 164 1.31 -15.19 -56.67
C LEU A 164 2.70 -15.75 -56.91
N SER A 165 2.74 -16.86 -57.66
CA SER A 165 3.94 -17.25 -58.38
C SER A 165 4.16 -16.26 -59.51
N MET A 166 5.13 -15.37 -59.38
CA MET A 166 5.73 -14.66 -60.52
C MET A 166 7.24 -14.47 -60.28
N PRO A 167 8.05 -14.42 -61.36
CA PRO A 167 9.43 -14.82 -61.32
C PRO A 167 10.40 -13.70 -60.92
N ASN A 168 11.37 -14.12 -60.15
CA ASN A 168 12.73 -13.64 -59.94
C ASN A 168 13.23 -12.54 -60.90
N GLU A 169 13.22 -11.29 -60.46
CA GLU A 169 14.11 -10.24 -60.99
C GLU A 169 14.73 -9.42 -59.85
N ASN A 170 16.04 -9.65 -59.67
CA ASN A 170 17.07 -8.76 -59.14
C ASN A 170 16.67 -7.68 -58.13
N LEU A 171 16.70 -8.04 -56.85
CA LEU A 171 16.86 -7.07 -55.76
C LEU A 171 18.36 -6.88 -55.48
N THR A 172 18.89 -5.71 -55.87
CA THR A 172 20.14 -5.19 -55.31
C THR A 172 19.99 -4.99 -53.80
N PRO A 173 21.01 -5.35 -52.98
CA PRO A 173 20.89 -5.22 -51.53
C PRO A 173 20.85 -3.75 -51.12
N ILE A 174 19.72 -3.32 -50.54
CA ILE A 174 19.65 -2.07 -49.80
C ILE A 174 20.49 -2.25 -48.54
N ALA A 175 21.54 -1.44 -48.40
CA ALA A 175 22.42 -1.46 -47.24
C ALA A 175 21.62 -1.25 -45.94
N PRO A 176 21.98 -1.94 -44.84
CA PRO A 176 21.29 -1.78 -43.57
C PRO A 176 21.42 -0.32 -43.08
N ILE A 177 20.28 0.26 -42.71
CA ILE A 177 20.21 1.56 -42.04
C ILE A 177 21.08 1.47 -40.79
N LYS A 178 22.20 2.20 -40.77
CA LYS A 178 23.03 2.34 -39.57
C LYS A 178 22.20 3.09 -38.52
N TYR A 179 21.86 2.41 -37.43
CA TYR A 179 21.38 3.07 -36.23
C TYR A 179 22.47 4.05 -35.75
N ILE A 180 22.15 5.33 -35.72
CA ILE A 180 23.00 6.34 -35.10
C ILE A 180 22.74 6.24 -33.59
N GLU A 181 23.67 5.64 -32.84
CA GLU A 181 23.70 5.75 -31.38
C GLU A 181 23.97 7.21 -31.00
N ASN A 182 22.95 7.93 -30.55
CA ASN A 182 23.10 9.24 -29.93
C ASN A 182 23.61 9.06 -28.49
N LYS A 183 24.91 8.83 -28.32
CA LYS A 183 25.58 8.96 -27.01
C LYS A 183 26.07 10.39 -26.85
N ARG A 184 25.43 11.17 -25.97
CA ARG A 184 26.00 12.43 -25.47
C ARG A 184 26.77 12.13 -24.19
N TYR A 185 28.04 12.50 -24.18
CA TYR A 185 28.89 12.43 -23.01
C TYR A 185 28.79 13.74 -22.24
N HIS A 186 28.41 13.66 -20.97
CA HIS A 186 28.59 14.74 -20.00
C HIS A 186 29.52 14.24 -18.90
N SER A 187 30.62 14.95 -18.72
CA SER A 187 31.55 14.76 -17.60
C SER A 187 31.12 15.66 -16.43
N ASP A 188 30.93 15.06 -15.26
CA ASP A 188 30.73 15.83 -14.03
C ASP A 188 32.07 16.37 -13.49
N SER A 189 32.00 17.26 -12.49
CA SER A 189 33.17 17.89 -11.86
C SER A 189 34.03 16.94 -11.01
N THR A 190 33.77 15.64 -11.03
CA THR A 190 34.55 14.60 -10.34
C THR A 190 35.22 13.60 -11.29
N GLY A 191 35.08 13.78 -12.61
CA GLY A 191 35.81 13.01 -13.62
C GLY A 191 35.34 11.56 -13.79
N ARG A 192 34.11 11.23 -13.37
CA ARG A 192 33.50 9.91 -13.66
C ARG A 192 32.50 10.03 -14.80
N GLU A 193 32.65 9.15 -15.80
CA GLU A 193 31.67 9.01 -16.89
C GLU A 193 30.42 8.30 -16.37
N VAL A 194 29.26 8.95 -16.51
CA VAL A 194 27.95 8.34 -16.18
C VAL A 194 27.15 8.20 -17.47
N VAL A 195 26.87 6.96 -17.84
CA VAL A 195 26.04 6.63 -19.02
C VAL A 195 24.58 6.57 -18.56
N TYR A 196 23.75 7.47 -19.09
CA TYR A 196 22.30 7.38 -18.93
C TYR A 196 21.67 6.89 -20.25
N GLU A 197 21.00 5.74 -20.20
CA GLU A 197 20.08 5.33 -21.26
C GLU A 197 18.74 6.05 -21.06
N LEU A 198 18.41 6.97 -21.97
CA LEU A 198 17.08 7.55 -22.03
C LEU A 198 16.13 6.57 -22.75
N PRO A 199 14.89 6.39 -22.27
CA PRO A 199 13.88 5.66 -23.03
C PRO A 199 13.58 6.38 -24.35
N PRO A 200 13.22 5.64 -25.42
CA PRO A 200 12.99 6.22 -26.74
C PRO A 200 11.84 7.23 -26.69
N ARG A 201 12.16 8.50 -26.93
CA ARG A 201 11.16 9.54 -27.21
C ARG A 201 10.54 9.26 -28.58
N ALA A 202 9.23 9.07 -28.60
CA ALA A 202 8.46 9.22 -29.82
C ALA A 202 8.59 10.68 -30.31
N LEU A 203 8.92 10.84 -31.59
CA LEU A 203 8.82 12.10 -32.31
C LEU A 203 7.32 12.48 -32.37
N CYS A 204 6.90 13.44 -31.54
CA CYS A 204 5.74 14.26 -31.85
C CYS A 204 6.25 15.46 -32.63
N GLU A 205 6.08 15.43 -33.94
CA GLU A 205 6.12 16.62 -34.78
C GLU A 205 4.86 17.46 -34.51
N ASP A 206 5.05 18.78 -34.56
CA ASP A 206 4.07 19.85 -34.75
C ASP A 206 2.89 20.01 -33.78
N LEU A 207 3.04 20.91 -32.80
CA LEU A 207 2.00 21.90 -32.50
C LEU A 207 2.67 23.24 -32.16
N GLY A 208 2.33 24.25 -32.96
CA GLY A 208 2.96 25.57 -32.99
C GLY A 208 2.72 26.45 -31.76
N ASP A 209 3.50 27.53 -31.76
CA ASP A 209 3.56 28.60 -30.77
C ASP A 209 2.20 29.21 -30.44
N ILE A 210 1.88 29.32 -29.14
CA ILE A 210 0.84 30.20 -28.61
C ILE A 210 1.51 31.19 -27.66
N PRO A 211 1.36 32.51 -27.84
CA PRO A 211 1.97 33.50 -26.97
C PRO A 211 1.21 33.62 -25.65
N PHE A 212 1.95 33.89 -24.58
CA PHE A 212 1.43 34.31 -23.29
C PHE A 212 1.17 35.83 -23.31
N ASP A 213 -0.07 36.21 -23.02
CA ASP A 213 -0.42 37.44 -22.29
C ASP A 213 -1.02 37.04 -20.93
#